data_AF-J8AJ97-F1
#
_entry.id   AF-J8AJ97-F1
#
_cell.length_a   1.000
_cell.length_b   1.000
_cell.length_c   1.000
_cell.angle_alpha   90.00
_cell.angle_beta   90.00
_cell.angle_gamma   90.00
#
_symmetry.space_group_name_H-M   'P 1'
#
loop_
_entity.id
_entity.type
_entity.pdbx_description
1 polymer ?
#
loop_
_entity_poly.entity_id
_entity_poly.type
_entity_poly.pdbx_seq_one_letter_code
_entity_poly.pdbx_strand_id
1 'polypeptide(L)'
;MTSLNYADTPYWKVISNANNIIPYNYVISGSRIAVWEGHDQSMCTRYVNMTDAADIITVFGGTNDYGNTVTLGTINSVDTGTFYGALNVLCAG
;
A
#
# COMPACT_ATOMS: atom_id res chain seq x y z
N MET A 1 34.25 0.96 2.53
CA MET A 1 32.93 0.70 1.89
C MET A 1 32.25 -0.37 2.71
N THR A 2 31.30 -0.01 3.57
CA THR A 2 30.45 -0.99 4.25
C THR A 2 29.41 -1.46 3.25
N SER A 3 29.40 -2.76 2.95
CA SER A 3 28.35 -3.38 2.14
C SER A 3 26.99 -3.10 2.79
N LEU A 4 26.12 -2.37 2.10
CA LEU A 4 24.71 -2.27 2.49
C LEU A 4 24.11 -3.68 2.39
N ASN A 5 23.78 -4.28 3.53
CA ASN A 5 22.96 -5.48 3.54
C ASN A 5 21.52 -5.06 3.21
N TYR A 6 21.15 -5.17 1.94
CA TYR A 6 19.82 -4.78 1.45
C TYR A 6 18.68 -5.58 2.11
N ALA A 7 18.99 -6.69 2.78
CA ALA A 7 18.00 -7.46 3.55
C ALA A 7 17.55 -6.74 4.83
N ASP A 8 18.39 -5.88 5.42
CA ASP A 8 18.10 -5.27 6.73
C ASP A 8 17.48 -3.87 6.60
N THR A 9 17.60 -3.24 5.43
CA THR A 9 17.11 -1.88 5.19
C THR A 9 15.99 -1.87 4.14
N PRO A 10 14.73 -1.56 4.51
CA PRO A 10 13.64 -1.52 3.55
C PRO A 10 13.83 -0.41 2.52
N TYR A 11 13.33 -0.61 1.30
CA TYR A 11 13.55 0.27 0.15
C TYR A 11 13.24 1.75 0.45
N TRP A 12 12.16 2.04 1.18
CA TRP A 12 11.76 3.40 1.50
C TRP A 12 12.77 4.12 2.42
N LYS A 13 13.51 3.38 3.27
CA LYS A 13 14.63 3.95 4.05
C LYS A 13 15.82 4.26 3.17
N VAL A 14 16.15 3.39 2.21
CA VAL A 14 17.23 3.63 1.25
C VAL A 14 16.96 4.89 0.45
N ILE A 15 15.74 5.03 -0.10
CA ILE A 15 15.33 6.20 -0.88
C ILE A 15 15.30 7.46 -0.02
N SER A 16 14.69 7.41 1.16
CA SER A 16 14.56 8.60 2.00
C SER A 16 15.90 9.13 2.50
N ASN A 17 16.79 8.25 2.95
CA ASN A 17 18.13 8.62 3.40
C ASN A 17 18.99 9.22 2.27
N ALA A 18 18.84 8.73 1.04
CA ALA A 18 19.61 9.22 -0.10
C ALA A 18 19.13 10.60 -0.61
N ASN A 19 17.91 11.01 -0.27
CA ASN A 19 17.25 12.18 -0.89
C ASN A 19 16.73 13.21 0.13
N ASN A 20 17.09 13.09 1.42
CA ASN A 20 16.59 13.98 2.49
C ASN A 20 15.05 14.05 2.56
N ILE A 21 14.36 12.95 2.28
CA ILE A 21 12.89 12.87 2.37
C ILE A 21 12.49 12.51 3.81
N ILE A 22 11.43 13.14 4.34
CA ILE A 22 10.82 12.76 5.61
C ILE A 22 9.86 11.59 5.36
N PRO A 23 10.15 10.36 5.83
CA PRO A 23 9.31 9.21 5.52
C PRO A 23 8.14 9.10 6.52
N TYR A 24 6.93 8.93 5.99
CA TYR A 24 5.75 8.48 6.75
C TYR A 24 5.42 7.05 6.35
N ASN A 25 5.56 6.09 7.28
CA ASN A 25 5.35 4.68 7.00
C ASN A 25 4.02 4.18 7.58
N TYR A 26 3.09 3.87 6.69
CA TYR A 26 1.77 3.31 7.02
C TYR A 26 1.64 1.82 6.66
N VAL A 27 2.75 1.09 6.52
CA VAL A 27 2.72 -0.34 6.16
C VAL A 27 2.19 -1.19 7.31
N ILE A 28 1.35 -2.17 6.97
CA ILE A 28 0.82 -3.16 7.89
C ILE A 28 1.04 -4.56 7.30
N SER A 29 1.68 -5.44 8.07
CA SER A 29 1.96 -6.81 7.65
C SER A 29 0.67 -7.56 7.33
N GLY A 30 0.64 -8.30 6.23
CA GLY A 30 -0.54 -9.07 5.79
C GLY A 30 -1.71 -8.25 5.22
N SER A 31 -1.61 -6.91 5.16
CA SER A 31 -2.67 -6.05 4.61
C SER A 31 -2.88 -6.26 3.11
N ARG A 32 -4.14 -6.18 2.68
CA ARG A 32 -4.60 -6.25 1.28
C ARG A 32 -5.00 -4.86 0.77
N ILE A 33 -5.06 -4.68 -0.54
CA ILE A 33 -5.68 -3.50 -1.16
C ILE A 33 -7.19 -3.57 -0.96
N ALA A 34 -7.81 -4.69 -1.32
CA ALA A 34 -9.24 -4.94 -1.19
C ALA A 34 -9.69 -5.15 0.25
N VAL A 35 -10.94 -4.80 0.52
CA VAL A 35 -11.63 -5.07 1.78
C VAL A 35 -11.75 -6.57 2.00
N TRP A 36 -11.52 -6.99 3.24
CA TRP A 36 -11.84 -8.34 3.66
C TRP A 36 -12.55 -8.34 5.00
N GLU A 37 -13.54 -9.23 5.10
CA GLU A 37 -14.49 -9.27 6.21
C GLU A 37 -13.77 -9.44 7.56
N GLY A 38 -14.17 -8.63 8.54
CA GLY A 38 -13.61 -8.65 9.89
C GLY A 38 -12.31 -7.88 10.07
N HIS A 39 -11.84 -7.14 9.05
CA HIS A 39 -10.61 -6.35 9.13
C HIS A 39 -10.77 -4.94 8.56
N ASP A 40 -10.18 -3.98 9.26
CA ASP A 40 -10.21 -2.54 8.96
C ASP A 40 -8.89 -2.02 8.36
N GLN A 41 -7.95 -2.92 8.04
CA GLN A 41 -6.58 -2.59 7.66
C GLN A 41 -6.34 -2.59 6.14
N SER A 42 -7.40 -2.46 5.33
CA SER A 42 -7.31 -2.47 3.87
C SER A 42 -6.74 -1.18 3.32
N MET A 43 -5.90 -1.24 2.28
CA MET A 43 -5.27 -0.03 1.75
C MET A 43 -6.31 0.95 1.19
N CYS A 44 -7.32 0.45 0.49
CA CYS A 44 -8.41 1.27 -0.08
C CYS A 44 -9.31 1.95 0.96
N THR A 45 -9.18 1.62 2.25
CA THR A 45 -9.93 2.28 3.33
C THR A 45 -9.03 3.09 4.25
N ARG A 46 -7.80 2.65 4.52
CA ARG A 46 -6.90 3.28 5.49
C ARG A 46 -6.13 4.49 4.94
N TYR A 47 -6.15 4.73 3.62
CA TYR A 47 -5.39 5.83 3.01
C TYR A 47 -5.81 7.20 3.56
N VAL A 48 -7.07 7.35 4.00
CA VAL A 48 -7.60 8.58 4.62
C VAL A 48 -6.91 8.96 5.94
N ASN A 49 -6.17 8.03 6.56
CA ASN A 49 -5.40 8.29 7.78
C ASN A 49 -3.96 8.73 7.47
N MET A 50 -3.59 8.84 6.19
CA MET A 50 -2.29 9.36 5.78
C MET A 50 -2.23 10.89 5.96
N THR A 51 -1.02 11.42 6.14
CA THR A 51 -0.83 12.86 6.27
C THR A 51 -1.18 13.59 4.97
N ASP A 52 -1.95 14.68 5.08
CA ASP A 52 -2.25 15.59 3.96
C ASP A 52 -1.02 16.40 3.51
N ALA A 53 0.05 16.40 4.30
CA ALA A 53 1.29 17.14 4.01
C ALA A 53 2.29 16.38 3.12
N ALA A 54 1.92 15.21 2.58
CA ALA A 54 2.81 14.40 1.77
C ALA A 54 2.96 14.97 0.34
N ASP A 55 4.18 15.27 -0.08
CA ASP A 55 4.48 15.66 -1.47
C ASP A 55 4.55 14.47 -2.44
N ILE A 56 4.87 13.28 -1.93
CA ILE A 56 5.04 12.04 -2.71
C ILE A 56 4.41 10.89 -1.92
N ILE A 57 3.58 10.10 -2.60
CA ILE A 57 2.98 8.88 -2.06
C ILE A 57 3.45 7.67 -2.88
N THR A 58 3.85 6.60 -2.19
CA THR A 58 4.10 5.30 -2.80
C THR A 58 3.13 4.28 -2.23
N VAL A 59 2.34 3.66 -3.11
CA VAL A 59 1.51 2.50 -2.75
C VAL A 59 2.26 1.24 -3.19
N PHE A 60 2.51 0.34 -2.24
CA PHE A 60 3.10 -0.96 -2.53
C PHE A 60 2.26 -2.07 -1.89
N GLY A 61 1.39 -2.68 -2.69
CA GLY A 61 0.40 -3.66 -2.25
C GLY A 61 -0.03 -4.59 -3.38
N GLY A 62 -0.96 -5.50 -3.09
CA GLY A 62 -1.48 -6.49 -4.05
C GLY A 62 -0.93 -7.90 -3.87
N THR A 63 0.23 -8.07 -3.23
CA THR A 63 0.79 -9.41 -2.94
C THR A 63 -0.13 -10.24 -2.06
N ASN A 64 -0.71 -9.64 -1.01
CA ASN A 64 -1.64 -10.35 -0.13
C ASN A 64 -3.01 -10.54 -0.78
N ASP A 65 -3.45 -9.64 -1.66
CA ASP A 65 -4.65 -9.84 -2.47
C ASP A 65 -4.52 -11.08 -3.35
N TYR A 66 -3.40 -11.20 -4.06
CA TYR A 66 -3.07 -12.38 -4.87
C TYR A 66 -2.95 -13.64 -4.00
N GLY A 67 -2.17 -13.59 -2.92
CA GLY A 67 -1.93 -14.74 -2.04
C GLY A 67 -3.16 -15.23 -1.28
N ASN A 68 -4.19 -14.39 -1.13
CA ASN A 68 -5.48 -14.74 -0.52
C ASN A 68 -6.61 -14.90 -1.54
N THR A 69 -6.28 -14.99 -2.83
CA THR A 69 -7.25 -15.27 -3.91
C THR A 69 -8.41 -14.26 -3.93
N VAL A 70 -8.11 -12.98 -3.69
CA VAL A 70 -9.11 -11.90 -3.85
C VAL A 70 -9.61 -11.90 -5.29
N THR A 71 -10.93 -11.77 -5.45
CA THR A 71 -11.53 -11.74 -6.79
C THR A 71 -11.04 -10.51 -7.54
N LEU A 72 -10.56 -10.70 -8.78
CA LEU A 72 -9.96 -9.62 -9.56
C LEU A 72 -10.95 -8.47 -9.83
N GLY A 73 -12.22 -8.81 -10.09
CA GLY A 73 -13.26 -7.86 -10.46
C GLY A 73 -13.11 -7.38 -11.91
N THR A 74 -13.73 -6.24 -12.21
CA THR A 74 -13.67 -5.58 -13.53
C THR A 74 -12.96 -4.24 -13.44
N ILE A 75 -12.26 -3.86 -14.50
CA ILE A 75 -11.37 -2.68 -14.51
C ILE A 75 -12.06 -1.35 -14.18
N ASN A 76 -13.38 -1.26 -14.39
CA ASN A 76 -14.17 -0.05 -14.12
C ASN A 76 -14.99 -0.15 -12.82
N SER A 77 -14.81 -1.21 -12.03
CA SER A 77 -15.55 -1.39 -10.77
C SER A 77 -15.11 -0.39 -9.71
N VAL A 78 -15.98 -0.15 -8.73
CA VAL A 78 -15.66 0.52 -7.45
C VAL A 78 -16.00 -0.38 -6.25
N ASP A 79 -16.31 -1.66 -6.49
CA ASP A 79 -16.54 -2.64 -5.43
C ASP A 79 -15.22 -2.96 -4.72
N THR A 80 -15.09 -2.44 -3.50
CA THR A 80 -13.90 -2.60 -2.67
C THR A 80 -13.63 -4.03 -2.23
N GLY A 81 -14.58 -4.97 -2.39
CA GLY A 81 -14.35 -6.40 -2.17
C GLY A 81 -13.55 -7.08 -3.29
N THR A 82 -13.37 -6.40 -4.43
CA THR A 82 -12.57 -6.88 -5.56
C THR A 82 -11.27 -6.10 -5.70
N PHE A 83 -10.24 -6.72 -6.28
CA PHE A 83 -8.95 -6.05 -6.47
C PHE A 83 -9.04 -4.78 -7.33
N TYR A 84 -9.67 -4.85 -8.50
CA TYR A 84 -9.82 -3.66 -9.36
C TYR A 84 -10.68 -2.58 -8.71
N GLY A 85 -11.79 -2.95 -8.07
CA GLY A 85 -12.65 -1.96 -7.42
C GLY A 85 -11.96 -1.24 -6.28
N ALA A 86 -11.24 -1.99 -5.43
CA ALA A 86 -10.45 -1.42 -4.35
C ALA A 86 -9.28 -0.55 -4.85
N LEU A 87 -8.58 -0.98 -5.90
CA LEU A 87 -7.51 -0.20 -6.50
C LEU A 87 -8.04 1.11 -7.09
N ASN A 88 -9.18 1.08 -7.76
CA ASN A 88 -9.83 2.27 -8.29
C ASN A 88 -10.22 3.26 -7.18
N VAL A 89 -10.81 2.77 -6.09
CA VAL A 89 -11.13 3.59 -4.92
C VAL A 89 -9.87 4.21 -4.31
N LEU A 90 -8.80 3.42 -4.13
CA LEU A 90 -7.53 3.91 -3.61
C LEU A 90 -6.87 4.99 -4.50
N CYS A 91 -6.92 4.81 -5.82
CA CYS A 91 -6.35 5.77 -6.77
C CYS A 91 -7.19 7.04 -6.93
N ALA A 92 -8.49 6.98 -6.65
CA ALA A 92 -9.37 8.15 -6.71
C ALA A 92 -9.10 9.12 -5.56
N GLY A 93 -8.77 8.60 -4.37
CA GLY A 93 -8.60 9.40 -3.15
C GLY A 93 -9.93 9.87 -2.56
#